data_AF-A0A4Y7T080-F1
#
_entry.id   AF-A0A4Y7T080-F1
#
_cell.length_a   1.000
_cell.length_b   1.000
_cell.length_c   1.000
_cell.angle_alpha   90.00
_cell.angle_beta   90.00
_cell.angle_gamma   90.00
#
_symmetry.space_group_name_H-M   'P 1'
#
loop_
_entity.id
_entity.type
_entity.pdbx_description
1 polymer ?
#
loop_
_entity_poly.entity_id
_entity_poly.type
_entity_poly.pdbx_seq_one_letter_code
_entity_poly.pdbx_strand_id
1 'polypeptide(L)'
;MAMEQIKRELQALEIPFDISGNQICCFTHIVNLAVKAGLIHLTELCVSDEELDEGTRALVENPMYASLLQGDHVKCGHQLAAFIRDSGLQREDFEAVIQKGNEEGSWGTDQDGNPIQLCVVGLLKDVDTRWSSTFLMIDRVIELRLAIPAFFKLDKYQSYTATHRMSEEQFAILNNIRLFLGLFDVVQELVSAEKTPTLSFVLPMYKKLLTMLEDLKSVLLEIASAISSSQTKLQGYLNNACSSPAYTMAIGMLYGHRVPALCLPGL
;
A
#
# COMPACT_ATOMS: atom_id res chain seq x y z
N MET A 1 2.84 -11.44 27.46
CA MET A 1 3.76 -11.77 28.57
C MET A 1 4.56 -10.55 29.05
N ALA A 2 5.26 -9.80 28.17
CA ALA A 2 6.07 -8.64 28.60
C ALA A 2 5.27 -7.51 29.29
N MET A 3 4.12 -7.10 28.75
CA MET A 3 3.29 -6.03 29.34
C MET A 3 2.70 -6.39 30.71
N GLU A 4 2.40 -7.66 30.96
CA GLU A 4 1.87 -8.14 32.25
C GLU A 4 2.95 -8.17 33.34
N GLN A 5 4.22 -8.30 32.93
CA GLN A 5 5.35 -8.18 33.83
C GLN A 5 5.62 -6.71 34.17
N ILE A 6 5.61 -5.82 33.16
CA ILE A 6 5.74 -4.37 33.36
C ILE A 6 4.63 -3.85 34.28
N LYS A 7 3.37 -4.27 34.08
CA LYS A 7 2.26 -3.92 34.98
C LYS A 7 2.54 -4.33 36.42
N ARG A 8 3.01 -5.56 36.64
CA ARG A 8 3.33 -6.06 38.00
C ARG A 8 4.45 -5.27 38.65
N GLU A 9 5.51 -4.96 37.91
CA GLU A 9 6.65 -4.18 38.42
C GLU A 9 6.26 -2.73 38.74
N LEU A 10 5.44 -2.08 37.91
CA LEU A 10 4.96 -0.71 38.17
C LEU A 10 3.95 -0.66 39.33
N GLN A 11 3.06 -1.65 39.43
CA GLN A 11 2.13 -1.75 40.55
C GLN A 11 2.84 -2.00 41.89
N ALA A 12 3.97 -2.72 41.88
CA ALA A 12 4.81 -2.89 43.06
C ALA A 12 5.45 -1.58 43.55
N LEU A 13 5.54 -0.57 42.67
CA LEU A 13 5.98 0.79 42.98
C LEU A 13 4.82 1.76 43.26
N GLU A 14 3.60 1.25 43.44
CA GLU A 14 2.37 2.05 43.61
C GLU A 14 2.05 2.97 42.42
N ILE A 15 2.58 2.69 41.23
CA ILE A 15 2.32 3.45 40.01
C ILE A 15 1.09 2.82 39.31
N PRO A 16 -0.01 3.57 39.11
CA PRO A 16 -1.16 3.06 38.37
C PRO A 16 -0.79 2.79 36.92
N PHE A 17 -0.98 1.54 36.48
CA PHE A 17 -0.70 1.13 35.10
C PHE A 17 -1.84 0.28 34.54
N ASP A 18 -2.56 0.83 33.56
CA ASP A 18 -3.50 0.07 32.74
C ASP A 18 -2.81 -0.38 31.45
N ILE A 19 -2.81 -1.70 31.20
CA ILE A 19 -2.17 -2.25 30.00
C ILE A 19 -2.90 -1.78 28.74
N SER A 20 -4.22 -1.72 28.78
CA SER A 20 -5.05 -1.41 27.61
C SER A 20 -4.96 0.08 27.25
N GLY A 21 -5.10 0.96 28.23
CA GLY A 21 -5.02 2.42 28.04
C GLY A 21 -3.63 2.94 27.68
N ASN A 22 -2.57 2.22 28.05
CA ASN A 22 -1.18 2.61 27.80
C ASN A 22 -0.53 1.92 26.58
N GLN A 23 -1.28 1.11 25.83
CA GLN A 23 -0.77 0.48 24.61
C GLN A 23 -0.92 1.43 23.42
N ILE A 24 0.14 2.18 23.11
CA ILE A 24 0.20 3.01 21.90
C ILE A 24 0.71 2.15 20.73
N CYS A 25 -0.14 1.91 19.74
CA CYS A 25 0.25 1.24 18.50
C CYS A 25 0.96 2.21 17.55
N CYS A 26 2.04 1.73 16.90
CA CYS A 26 2.74 2.49 15.88
C CYS A 26 1.92 2.56 14.58
N PHE A 27 1.71 3.76 14.04
CA PHE A 27 0.94 3.98 12.82
C PHE A 27 1.42 3.13 11.63
N THR A 28 2.73 3.12 11.37
CA THR A 28 3.31 2.36 10.26
C THR A 28 3.12 0.86 10.41
N HIS A 29 3.13 0.34 11.65
CA HIS A 29 2.84 -1.06 11.92
C HIS A 29 1.39 -1.40 11.61
N ILE A 30 0.45 -0.55 12.01
CA ILE A 30 -0.98 -0.76 11.74
C ILE A 30 -1.28 -0.68 10.25
N VAL A 31 -0.72 0.31 9.56
CA VAL A 31 -0.82 0.44 8.10
C VAL A 31 -0.31 -0.83 7.42
N ASN A 32 0.85 -1.35 7.82
CA ASN A 32 1.38 -2.58 7.27
C ASN A 32 0.45 -3.80 7.50
N LEU A 33 -0.20 -3.90 8.67
CA LEU A 33 -1.17 -4.96 8.93
C LEU A 33 -2.45 -4.81 8.09
N ALA A 34 -2.94 -3.59 7.90
CA ALA A 34 -4.10 -3.30 7.08
C ALA A 34 -3.84 -3.66 5.61
N VAL A 35 -2.71 -3.22 5.06
CA VAL A 35 -2.33 -3.54 3.67
C VAL A 35 -2.18 -5.04 3.48
N LYS A 36 -1.53 -5.75 4.42
CA LYS A 36 -1.42 -7.21 4.34
C LYS A 36 -2.78 -7.90 4.36
N ALA A 37 -3.73 -7.43 5.16
CA ALA A 37 -5.08 -7.99 5.19
C ALA A 37 -5.78 -7.85 3.83
N GLY A 38 -5.64 -6.69 3.16
CA GLY A 38 -6.15 -6.48 1.81
C GLY A 38 -5.44 -7.33 0.75
N LEU A 39 -4.11 -7.38 0.76
CA LEU A 39 -3.34 -8.19 -0.19
C LEU A 39 -3.64 -9.69 -0.06
N ILE A 40 -3.77 -10.20 1.16
CA ILE A 40 -4.18 -11.59 1.40
C ILE A 40 -5.56 -11.85 0.80
N HIS A 41 -6.52 -10.94 0.98
CA HIS A 41 -7.85 -11.07 0.38
C HIS A 41 -7.81 -11.06 -1.15
N LEU A 42 -6.89 -10.33 -1.79
CA LEU A 42 -6.72 -10.36 -3.24
C LEU A 42 -6.19 -11.71 -3.73
N THR A 43 -5.29 -12.34 -2.97
CA THR A 43 -4.68 -13.63 -3.34
C THR A 43 -5.52 -14.85 -2.95
N GLU A 44 -6.36 -14.73 -1.93
CA GLU A 44 -7.16 -15.82 -1.36
C GLU A 44 -8.66 -15.69 -1.68
N LEU A 45 -9.04 -15.08 -2.81
CA LEU A 45 -10.45 -14.88 -3.20
C LEU A 45 -11.23 -16.20 -3.28
N CYS A 46 -11.76 -16.64 -2.14
CA CYS A 46 -12.87 -17.57 -2.06
C CYS A 46 -14.14 -16.76 -2.26
N VAL A 47 -14.79 -16.91 -3.40
CA VAL A 47 -16.16 -16.44 -3.59
C VAL A 47 -17.03 -17.28 -2.65
N SER A 48 -17.29 -16.80 -1.43
CA SER A 48 -18.24 -17.42 -0.52
C SER A 48 -19.65 -16.91 -0.83
N ASP A 49 -20.61 -17.82 -0.96
CA ASP A 49 -22.01 -17.60 -1.36
C ASP A 49 -22.87 -16.76 -0.38
N GLU A 50 -22.26 -16.03 0.57
CA GLU A 50 -23.00 -15.27 1.60
C GLU A 50 -23.16 -13.80 1.18
N GLU A 51 -24.42 -13.42 0.92
CA GLU A 51 -24.95 -12.09 0.57
C GLU A 51 -24.10 -11.28 -0.42
N LEU A 52 -24.55 -11.25 -1.69
CA LEU A 52 -23.94 -10.48 -2.79
C LEU A 52 -23.82 -8.99 -2.44
N ASP A 53 -22.68 -8.59 -1.87
CA ASP A 53 -22.29 -7.19 -1.79
C ASP A 53 -22.05 -6.62 -3.21
N GLU A 54 -22.02 -5.30 -3.32
CA GLU A 54 -21.89 -4.61 -4.63
C GLU A 54 -20.60 -5.02 -5.37
N GLY A 55 -19.52 -5.31 -4.64
CA GLY A 55 -18.25 -5.78 -5.21
C GLY A 55 -18.35 -7.20 -5.76
N THR A 56 -19.03 -8.09 -5.05
CA THR A 56 -19.29 -9.47 -5.48
C THR A 56 -20.20 -9.48 -6.70
N ARG A 57 -21.20 -8.58 -6.77
CA ARG A 57 -22.01 -8.39 -7.98
C ARG A 57 -21.18 -7.92 -9.17
N ALA A 58 -20.33 -6.92 -8.99
CA ALA A 58 -19.42 -6.44 -10.04
C ALA A 58 -18.47 -7.56 -10.55
N LEU A 59 -17.97 -8.41 -9.65
CA LEU A 59 -17.16 -9.59 -10.00
C LEU A 59 -17.96 -10.66 -10.75
N VAL A 60 -19.21 -10.91 -10.36
CA VAL A 60 -20.11 -11.85 -11.05
C VAL A 60 -20.51 -11.32 -12.43
N GLU A 61 -20.70 -10.01 -12.58
CA GLU A 61 -20.96 -9.35 -13.86
C GLU A 61 -19.75 -9.37 -14.81
N ASN A 62 -18.53 -9.50 -14.27
CA ASN A 62 -17.30 -9.63 -15.04
C ASN A 62 -16.53 -10.93 -14.70
N PRO A 63 -17.01 -12.10 -15.18
CA PRO A 63 -16.40 -13.39 -14.88
C PRO A 63 -14.98 -13.53 -15.44
N MET A 64 -14.63 -12.77 -16.49
CA MET A 64 -13.26 -12.69 -16.99
C MET A 64 -12.33 -12.01 -15.98
N TYR A 65 -12.73 -10.88 -15.41
CA TYR A 65 -11.95 -10.19 -14.39
C TYR A 65 -11.83 -11.01 -13.11
N ALA A 66 -12.91 -11.68 -12.69
CA ALA A 66 -12.90 -12.59 -11.54
C ALA A 66 -11.92 -13.76 -11.72
N SER A 67 -11.88 -14.37 -12.91
CA SER A 67 -10.92 -15.45 -13.20
C SER A 67 -9.48 -14.97 -13.31
N LEU A 68 -9.26 -13.74 -13.80
CA LEU A 68 -7.93 -13.12 -13.79
C LEU A 68 -7.46 -12.88 -12.36
N LEU A 69 -8.29 -12.29 -11.50
CA LEU A 69 -7.99 -12.00 -10.09
C LEU A 69 -7.61 -13.24 -9.26
N GLN A 70 -8.01 -14.45 -9.66
CA GLN A 70 -7.57 -15.69 -9.01
C GLN A 70 -6.05 -15.92 -9.14
N GLY A 71 -5.40 -15.27 -10.11
CA GLY A 71 -3.95 -15.29 -10.25
C GLY A 71 -3.27 -14.33 -9.29
N ASP A 72 -2.18 -14.77 -8.66
CA ASP A 72 -1.33 -13.89 -7.85
C ASP A 72 -0.46 -12.99 -8.76
N HIS A 73 -1.04 -11.89 -9.23
CA HIS A 73 -0.37 -10.94 -10.12
C HIS A 73 0.78 -10.18 -9.44
N VAL A 74 0.71 -10.01 -8.11
CA VAL A 74 1.79 -9.40 -7.33
C VAL A 74 3.02 -10.31 -7.39
N LYS A 75 2.81 -11.62 -7.21
CA LYS A 75 3.87 -12.63 -7.37
C LYS A 75 4.41 -12.70 -8.80
N CYS A 76 3.56 -12.57 -9.82
CA CYS A 76 4.04 -12.47 -11.20
C CYS A 76 4.96 -11.26 -11.40
N GLY A 77 4.54 -10.08 -10.91
CA GLY A 77 5.37 -8.87 -10.92
C GLY A 77 6.69 -9.04 -10.17
N HIS A 78 6.65 -9.66 -8.99
CA HIS A 78 7.83 -10.03 -8.21
C HIS A 78 8.80 -10.90 -9.01
N GLN A 79 8.31 -12.01 -9.60
CA GLN A 79 9.13 -12.95 -10.36
C GLN A 79 9.77 -12.29 -11.58
N LEU A 80 9.01 -11.45 -12.29
CA LEU A 80 9.50 -10.66 -13.41
C LEU A 80 10.62 -9.71 -12.97
N ALA A 81 10.39 -8.91 -11.93
CA ALA A 81 11.37 -7.97 -11.42
C ALA A 81 12.61 -8.67 -10.86
N ALA A 82 12.42 -9.80 -10.17
CA ALA A 82 13.50 -10.63 -9.66
C ALA A 82 14.37 -11.18 -10.80
N PHE A 83 13.77 -11.68 -11.88
CA PHE A 83 14.49 -12.21 -13.03
C PHE A 83 15.34 -11.15 -13.72
N ILE A 84 14.76 -10.00 -14.08
CA ILE A 84 15.49 -8.92 -14.77
C ILE A 84 16.61 -8.35 -13.89
N ARG A 85 16.44 -8.42 -12.57
CA ARG A 85 17.41 -7.91 -11.61
C ARG A 85 18.39 -8.98 -11.09
N ASP A 86 18.28 -10.24 -11.51
CA ASP A 86 19.02 -11.35 -10.88
C ASP A 86 20.54 -11.19 -11.06
N SER A 87 20.98 -10.91 -12.29
CA SER A 87 22.39 -10.67 -12.61
C SER A 87 22.69 -9.22 -13.00
N GLY A 88 23.97 -8.81 -12.87
CA GLY A 88 24.43 -7.50 -13.33
C GLY A 88 24.21 -7.31 -14.84
N LEU A 89 24.48 -8.34 -15.62
CA LEU A 89 24.28 -8.32 -17.08
C LEU A 89 22.82 -8.08 -17.48
N GLN A 90 21.85 -8.71 -16.81
CA GLN A 90 20.43 -8.46 -17.11
C GLN A 90 20.00 -7.03 -16.80
N ARG A 91 20.56 -6.42 -15.74
CA ARG A 91 20.28 -5.02 -15.39
C ARG A 91 20.83 -4.07 -16.44
N GLU A 92 22.08 -4.28 -16.85
CA GLU A 92 22.74 -3.49 -17.88
C GLU A 92 22.03 -3.65 -19.23
N ASP A 93 21.69 -4.87 -19.63
CA ASP A 93 20.94 -5.14 -20.87
C ASP A 93 19.55 -4.49 -20.82
N PHE A 94 18.88 -4.47 -19.67
CA PHE A 94 17.57 -3.82 -19.50
C PHE A 94 17.67 -2.29 -19.58
N GLU A 95 18.65 -1.68 -18.91
CA GLU A 95 18.90 -0.24 -19.00
C GLU A 95 19.29 0.17 -20.43
N ALA A 96 20.10 -0.63 -21.12
CA ALA A 96 20.45 -0.41 -22.53
C ALA A 96 19.24 -0.49 -23.46
N VAL A 97 18.29 -1.41 -23.21
CA VAL A 97 17.03 -1.48 -23.96
C VAL A 97 16.20 -0.22 -23.77
N ILE A 98 16.11 0.30 -22.54
CA ILE A 98 15.40 1.54 -22.23
C ILE A 98 16.05 2.71 -22.98
N GLN A 99 17.37 2.85 -22.86
CA GLN A 99 18.13 3.93 -23.49
C GLN A 99 17.96 3.89 -25.01
N LYS A 100 18.15 2.72 -25.63
CA LYS A 100 17.98 2.56 -27.07
C LYS A 100 16.59 2.94 -27.54
N GLY A 101 15.54 2.46 -26.86
CA GLY A 101 14.18 2.80 -27.26
C GLY A 101 13.81 4.27 -27.02
N ASN A 102 14.45 4.94 -26.04
CA ASN A 102 14.32 6.39 -25.84
C ASN A 102 14.95 7.17 -27.01
N GLU A 103 16.14 6.78 -27.44
CA GLU A 103 16.86 7.37 -28.57
C GLU A 103 16.12 7.18 -29.91
N GLU A 104 15.51 6.00 -30.10
CA GLU A 104 14.75 5.66 -31.31
C GLU A 104 13.30 6.17 -31.30
N GLY A 105 12.78 6.62 -30.15
CA GLY A 105 11.36 6.98 -30.00
C GLY A 105 10.41 5.77 -30.09
N SER A 106 10.90 4.58 -29.75
CA SER A 106 10.21 3.29 -29.96
C SER A 106 9.08 3.01 -28.96
N TRP A 107 8.88 3.88 -27.97
CA TRP A 107 7.87 3.72 -26.92
C TRP A 107 6.48 4.27 -27.31
N GLY A 108 6.35 4.84 -28.51
CA GLY A 108 5.13 5.51 -28.97
C GLY A 108 5.10 6.98 -28.60
N THR A 109 3.94 7.61 -28.73
CA THR A 109 3.74 9.04 -28.47
C THR A 109 2.74 9.28 -27.35
N ASP A 110 2.93 10.37 -26.61
CA ASP A 110 1.99 10.84 -25.60
C ASP A 110 0.73 11.47 -26.24
N GLN A 111 -0.16 12.01 -25.41
CA GLN A 111 -1.40 12.66 -25.84
C GLN A 111 -1.16 13.95 -26.66
N ASP A 112 0.02 14.55 -26.50
CA ASP A 112 0.45 15.78 -27.15
C ASP A 112 1.29 15.51 -28.42
N GLY A 113 1.52 14.24 -28.75
CA GLY A 113 2.28 13.79 -29.91
C GLY A 113 3.81 13.76 -29.70
N ASN A 114 4.31 13.97 -28.48
CA ASN A 114 5.73 13.84 -28.18
C ASN A 114 6.12 12.37 -27.98
N PRO A 115 7.34 11.95 -28.37
CA PRO A 115 7.82 10.61 -28.09
C PRO A 115 7.83 10.33 -26.58
N ILE A 116 7.27 9.19 -26.17
CA ILE A 116 7.31 8.73 -24.79
C ILE A 116 8.77 8.47 -24.42
N GLN A 117 9.21 9.04 -23.29
CA GLN A 117 10.54 8.83 -22.74
C GLN A 117 10.41 8.10 -21.41
N LEU A 118 11.07 6.96 -21.29
CA LEU A 118 11.11 6.18 -20.05
C LEU A 118 12.33 6.58 -19.21
N CYS A 119 12.20 6.57 -17.89
CA CYS A 119 13.34 6.75 -17.01
C CYS A 119 14.34 5.59 -17.21
N VAL A 120 15.63 5.90 -17.40
CA VAL A 120 16.70 4.89 -17.50
C VAL A 120 17.05 4.41 -16.08
N VAL A 121 16.23 3.50 -15.57
CA VAL A 121 16.33 2.96 -14.21
C VAL A 121 15.99 1.48 -14.20
N GLY A 122 16.65 0.70 -13.36
CA GLY A 122 16.31 -0.71 -13.17
C GLY A 122 14.97 -0.95 -12.44
N LEU A 123 14.46 -2.18 -12.56
CA LEU A 123 13.34 -2.66 -11.74
C LEU A 123 13.71 -2.77 -10.26
N LEU A 124 12.71 -2.69 -9.38
CA LEU A 124 12.88 -2.80 -7.94
C LEU A 124 12.52 -4.21 -7.45
N LYS A 125 13.31 -4.74 -6.51
CA LYS A 125 12.96 -5.97 -5.78
C LYS A 125 12.20 -5.57 -4.52
N ASP A 126 11.09 -6.21 -4.28
CA ASP A 126 10.31 -6.08 -3.05
C ASP A 126 10.90 -6.96 -1.92
N VAL A 127 10.41 -6.68 -0.73
CA VAL A 127 10.72 -7.37 0.52
C VAL A 127 9.39 -7.73 1.18
N ASP A 128 9.06 -9.02 1.20
CA ASP A 128 7.77 -9.57 1.65
C ASP A 128 7.26 -9.03 3.00
N THR A 129 8.18 -8.62 3.86
CA THR A 129 7.85 -8.12 5.20
C THR A 129 7.26 -6.72 5.20
N ARG A 130 7.50 -5.90 4.16
CA ARG A 130 7.15 -4.47 4.08
C ARG A 130 6.31 -4.15 2.85
N TRP A 131 5.06 -3.78 3.08
CA TRP A 131 4.12 -3.43 2.02
C TRP A 131 4.62 -2.33 1.05
N SER A 132 5.39 -1.34 1.55
CA SER A 132 5.86 -0.22 0.72
C SER A 132 6.87 -0.67 -0.33
N SER A 133 7.62 -1.75 -0.07
CA SER A 133 8.54 -2.32 -1.06
C SER A 133 7.77 -3.01 -2.20
N THR A 134 6.66 -3.67 -1.88
CA THR A 134 5.74 -4.23 -2.87
C THR A 134 5.12 -3.13 -3.72
N PHE A 135 4.68 -2.03 -3.10
CA PHE A 135 4.18 -0.85 -3.82
C PHE A 135 5.21 -0.30 -4.80
N LEU A 136 6.44 -0.02 -4.34
CA LEU A 136 7.51 0.52 -5.19
C LEU A 136 7.91 -0.43 -6.33
N MET A 137 7.90 -1.74 -6.08
CA MET A 137 8.14 -2.74 -7.12
C MET A 137 7.05 -2.69 -8.19
N ILE A 138 5.78 -2.68 -7.77
CA ILE A 138 4.63 -2.61 -8.69
C ILE A 138 4.64 -1.31 -9.49
N ASP A 139 4.84 -0.18 -8.81
CA ASP A 139 4.92 1.15 -9.43
C ASP A 139 5.98 1.18 -10.55
N ARG A 140 7.18 0.67 -10.26
CA ARG A 140 8.28 0.59 -11.23
C ARG A 140 8.02 -0.40 -12.37
N VAL A 141 7.38 -1.54 -12.11
CA VAL A 141 7.01 -2.51 -13.15
C VAL A 141 6.00 -1.92 -14.11
N ILE A 142 5.04 -1.14 -13.61
CA ILE A 142 4.04 -0.45 -14.44
C ILE A 142 4.68 0.70 -15.24
N GLU A 143 5.57 1.48 -14.61
CA GLU A 143 6.32 2.55 -15.27
C GLU A 143 7.09 2.02 -16.49
N LEU A 144 7.76 0.87 -16.34
CA LEU A 144 8.63 0.29 -17.37
C LEU A 144 7.94 -0.81 -18.20
N ARG A 145 6.60 -0.85 -18.20
CA ARG A 145 5.81 -1.87 -18.91
C ARG A 145 6.16 -2.01 -20.39
N LEU A 146 6.53 -0.91 -21.06
CA LEU A 146 6.87 -0.90 -22.49
C LEU A 146 8.25 -1.49 -22.76
N ALA A 147 9.20 -1.30 -21.84
CA ALA A 147 10.55 -1.84 -21.96
C ALA A 147 10.61 -3.34 -21.69
N ILE A 148 9.70 -3.88 -20.85
CA ILE A 148 9.68 -5.30 -20.48
C ILE A 148 9.56 -6.23 -21.72
N PRO A 149 8.58 -6.07 -22.63
CA PRO A 149 8.53 -6.87 -23.85
C PRO A 149 9.74 -6.67 -24.76
N ALA A 150 10.31 -5.45 -24.83
CA ALA A 150 11.48 -5.17 -25.64
C ALA A 150 12.73 -5.92 -25.13
N PHE A 151 12.89 -6.02 -23.81
CA PHE A 151 13.94 -6.80 -23.18
C PHE A 151 13.85 -8.29 -23.52
N PHE A 152 12.64 -8.87 -23.47
CA PHE A 152 12.42 -10.27 -23.82
C PHE A 152 12.56 -10.57 -25.32
N LYS A 153 12.58 -9.55 -26.19
CA LYS A 153 12.89 -9.74 -27.62
C LYS A 153 14.38 -9.94 -27.89
N LEU A 154 15.26 -9.68 -26.92
CA LEU A 154 16.68 -9.99 -27.06
C LEU A 154 16.85 -11.52 -27.12
N ASP A 155 17.66 -12.00 -28.08
CA ASP A 155 17.88 -13.44 -28.31
C ASP A 155 18.26 -14.21 -27.04
N LYS A 156 19.01 -13.55 -26.14
CA LYS A 156 19.44 -14.12 -24.85
C LYS A 156 18.27 -14.47 -23.90
N TYR A 157 17.16 -13.74 -23.99
CA TYR A 157 16.06 -13.81 -23.03
C TYR A 157 14.74 -14.32 -23.61
N GLN A 158 14.68 -14.54 -24.92
CA GLN A 158 13.47 -14.95 -25.63
C GLN A 158 12.84 -16.23 -25.06
N SER A 159 13.65 -17.19 -24.60
CA SER A 159 13.17 -18.44 -23.97
C SER A 159 12.42 -18.21 -22.65
N TYR A 160 12.71 -17.13 -21.93
CA TYR A 160 12.11 -16.82 -20.62
C TYR A 160 10.82 -15.99 -20.74
N THR A 161 10.50 -15.53 -21.94
CA THR A 161 9.28 -14.74 -22.22
C THR A 161 8.03 -15.48 -21.76
N ALA A 162 7.89 -16.77 -22.07
CA ALA A 162 6.70 -17.52 -21.72
C ALA A 162 6.48 -17.65 -20.19
N THR A 163 7.56 -17.58 -19.40
CA THR A 163 7.51 -17.73 -17.95
C THR A 163 7.19 -16.42 -17.23
N HIS A 164 7.67 -15.29 -17.75
CA HIS A 164 7.59 -13.99 -17.05
C HIS A 164 6.70 -12.96 -17.75
N ARG A 165 6.06 -13.33 -18.88
CA ARG A 165 5.17 -12.43 -19.60
C ARG A 165 3.93 -12.13 -18.78
N MET A 166 3.63 -10.84 -18.68
CA MET A 166 2.35 -10.34 -18.20
C MET A 166 1.53 -9.81 -19.38
N SER A 167 0.22 -10.07 -19.38
CA SER A 167 -0.71 -9.50 -20.36
C SER A 167 -1.13 -8.09 -19.98
N GLU A 168 -1.71 -7.32 -20.91
CA GLU A 168 -2.20 -5.98 -20.63
C GLU A 168 -3.32 -5.99 -19.56
N GLU A 169 -4.14 -7.03 -19.54
CA GLU A 169 -5.17 -7.23 -18.52
C GLU A 169 -4.56 -7.48 -17.14
N GLN A 170 -3.46 -8.25 -17.06
CA GLN A 170 -2.73 -8.44 -15.80
C GLN A 170 -2.07 -7.15 -15.33
N PHE A 171 -1.53 -6.33 -16.25
CA PHE A 171 -1.03 -4.99 -15.91
C PHE A 171 -2.15 -4.06 -15.42
N ALA A 172 -3.36 -4.15 -15.99
CA ALA A 172 -4.51 -3.36 -15.53
C ALA A 172 -4.89 -3.73 -14.08
N ILE A 173 -4.92 -5.02 -13.74
CA ILE A 173 -5.17 -5.46 -12.36
C ILE A 173 -4.04 -5.01 -11.43
N LEU A 174 -2.79 -5.16 -11.86
CA LEU A 174 -1.64 -4.69 -11.09
C LEU A 174 -1.70 -3.17 -10.85
N ASN A 175 -2.23 -2.40 -11.81
CA ASN A 175 -2.46 -0.97 -11.65
C ASN A 175 -3.60 -0.66 -10.67
N ASN A 176 -4.66 -1.47 -10.62
CA ASN A 176 -5.70 -1.34 -9.59
C ASN A 176 -5.12 -1.59 -8.18
N ILE A 177 -4.25 -2.60 -8.05
CA ILE A 177 -3.51 -2.86 -6.80
C ILE A 177 -2.57 -1.68 -6.48
N ARG A 178 -1.88 -1.12 -7.48
CA ARG A 178 -1.03 0.07 -7.32
C ARG A 178 -1.81 1.26 -6.77
N LEU A 179 -3.00 1.55 -7.33
CA LEU A 179 -3.86 2.64 -6.85
C LEU A 179 -4.28 2.43 -5.39
N PHE A 180 -4.66 1.20 -5.05
CA PHE A 180 -4.98 0.82 -3.68
C PHE A 180 -3.81 1.02 -2.71
N LEU A 181 -2.62 0.51 -3.05
CA LEU A 181 -1.41 0.65 -2.24
C LEU A 181 -0.94 2.11 -2.13
N GLY A 182 -1.10 2.90 -3.20
CA GLY A 182 -0.70 4.31 -3.25
C GLY A 182 -1.42 5.18 -2.22
N LEU A 183 -2.66 4.84 -1.84
CA LEU A 183 -3.37 5.56 -0.77
C LEU A 183 -2.66 5.45 0.58
N PHE A 184 -2.08 4.28 0.90
CA PHE A 184 -1.32 4.10 2.13
C PHE A 184 0.00 4.85 2.09
N ASP A 185 0.63 4.93 0.92
CA ASP A 185 1.88 5.66 0.71
C ASP A 185 1.70 7.15 0.95
N VAL A 186 0.67 7.75 0.34
CA VAL A 186 0.32 9.16 0.55
C VAL A 186 0.13 9.48 2.04
N VAL A 187 -0.62 8.66 2.79
CA VAL A 187 -0.83 8.93 4.23
C VAL A 187 0.43 8.69 5.04
N GLN A 188 1.20 7.66 4.72
CA GLN A 188 2.46 7.38 5.40
C GLN A 188 3.47 8.52 5.21
N GLU A 189 3.58 9.08 4.00
CA GLU A 189 4.44 10.23 3.72
C GLU A 189 3.99 11.46 4.52
N LEU A 190 2.68 11.74 4.55
CA LEU A 190 2.12 12.83 5.34
C LEU A 190 2.47 12.69 6.83
N VAL A 191 2.31 11.50 7.41
CA VAL A 191 2.65 11.24 8.82
C VAL A 191 4.16 11.34 9.06
N SER A 192 4.98 10.91 8.09
CA SER A 192 6.44 10.91 8.22
C SER A 192 7.06 12.31 8.07
N ALA A 193 6.37 13.24 7.41
CA ALA A 193 6.80 14.62 7.24
C ALA A 193 6.61 15.50 8.50
N GLU A 194 5.80 15.02 9.46
CA GLU A 194 5.49 15.77 10.68
C GLU A 194 6.72 15.87 11.61
N LYS A 195 7.08 17.12 11.96
CA LYS A 195 8.22 17.42 12.83
C LYS A 195 7.88 17.42 14.33
N THR A 196 6.60 17.27 14.67
CA THR A 196 6.04 17.34 16.03
C THR A 196 5.49 15.99 16.49
N PRO A 197 5.28 15.77 17.81
CA PRO A 197 4.90 14.47 18.36
C PRO A 197 3.66 13.90 17.65
N THR A 198 3.88 12.81 16.93
CA THR A 198 3.02 12.25 15.89
C THR A 198 1.65 11.76 16.39
N LEU A 199 1.47 11.59 17.70
CA LEU A 199 0.26 10.97 18.28
C LEU A 199 -1.03 11.79 18.02
N SER A 200 -0.95 13.12 18.01
CA SER A 200 -2.11 13.99 17.75
C SER A 200 -2.60 13.94 16.30
N PHE A 201 -1.74 13.54 15.37
CA PHE A 201 -2.06 13.46 13.93
C PHE A 201 -2.52 12.07 13.48
N VAL A 202 -2.20 11.03 14.25
CA VAL A 202 -2.50 9.64 13.90
C VAL A 202 -4.01 9.38 13.74
N LEU A 203 -4.86 9.87 14.66
CA LEU A 203 -6.32 9.66 14.55
C LEU A 203 -6.93 10.35 13.32
N PRO A 204 -6.64 11.66 13.05
CA PRO A 204 -7.04 12.29 11.81
C PRO A 204 -6.57 11.54 10.55
N MET A 205 -5.34 11.02 10.56
CA MET A 205 -4.79 10.32 9.42
C MET A 205 -5.42 8.95 9.18
N TYR A 206 -5.77 8.20 10.23
CA TYR A 206 -6.60 7.00 10.07
C TYR A 206 -7.96 7.32 9.49
N LYS A 207 -8.62 8.38 9.97
CA LYS A 207 -9.94 8.75 9.45
C LYS A 207 -9.86 9.17 7.98
N LYS A 208 -8.84 9.95 7.62
CA LYS A 208 -8.57 10.35 6.22
C LYS A 208 -8.30 9.13 5.34
N LEU A 209 -7.47 8.19 5.79
CA LEU A 209 -7.18 6.95 5.07
C LEU A 209 -8.46 6.12 4.84
N LEU A 210 -9.30 5.96 5.87
CA LEU A 210 -10.58 5.25 5.76
C LEU A 210 -11.51 5.89 4.74
N THR A 211 -11.59 7.23 4.71
CA THR A 211 -12.38 7.96 3.69
C THR A 211 -11.83 7.74 2.29
N MET A 212 -10.52 7.87 2.08
CA MET A 212 -9.91 7.63 0.77
C MET A 212 -10.11 6.18 0.29
N LEU A 213 -10.07 5.21 1.20
CA LEU A 213 -10.37 3.82 0.88
C LEU A 213 -11.85 3.62 0.51
N GLU A 214 -12.77 4.33 1.17
CA GLU A 214 -14.19 4.29 0.82
C GLU A 214 -14.45 4.89 -0.57
N ASP A 215 -13.82 6.03 -0.86
CA ASP A 215 -13.91 6.66 -2.18
C ASP A 215 -13.34 5.72 -3.26
N LEU A 216 -12.19 5.08 -3.00
CA LEU A 216 -11.59 4.11 -3.93
C LEU A 216 -12.47 2.86 -4.12
N LYS A 217 -13.13 2.39 -3.07
CA LYS A 217 -14.05 1.25 -3.13
C LYS A 217 -15.20 1.51 -4.10
N SER A 218 -15.68 2.75 -4.18
CA SER A 218 -16.72 3.15 -5.15
C SER A 218 -16.25 3.17 -6.61
N VAL A 219 -14.93 3.29 -6.83
CA VAL A 219 -14.31 3.33 -8.16
C VAL A 219 -13.86 1.94 -8.62
N LEU A 220 -13.28 1.15 -7.71
CA LEU A 220 -12.71 -0.16 -8.00
C LEU A 220 -13.52 -1.25 -7.29
N LEU A 221 -14.74 -1.47 -7.78
CA LEU A 221 -15.70 -2.42 -7.20
C LEU A 221 -15.14 -3.85 -7.20
N GLU A 222 -14.32 -4.20 -8.17
CA GLU A 222 -13.78 -5.55 -8.32
C GLU A 222 -12.75 -5.92 -7.24
N ILE A 223 -12.15 -4.94 -6.57
CA ILE A 223 -11.26 -5.16 -5.41
C ILE A 223 -11.88 -4.66 -4.10
N ALA A 224 -13.19 -4.37 -4.10
CA ALA A 224 -13.89 -3.80 -2.96
C ALA A 224 -13.80 -4.68 -1.70
N SER A 225 -13.79 -6.00 -1.84
CA SER A 225 -13.64 -6.95 -0.74
C SER A 225 -12.28 -6.80 -0.04
N ALA A 226 -11.20 -6.67 -0.81
CA ALA A 226 -9.86 -6.44 -0.31
C ALA A 226 -9.69 -5.08 0.38
N ILE A 227 -10.29 -4.03 -0.21
CA ILE A 227 -10.36 -2.70 0.40
C ILE A 227 -11.09 -2.77 1.75
N SER A 228 -12.24 -3.46 1.79
CA SER A 228 -13.07 -3.62 2.99
C SER A 228 -12.34 -4.40 4.11
N SER A 229 -11.56 -5.41 3.74
CA SER A 229 -10.70 -6.15 4.68
C SER A 229 -9.66 -5.21 5.35
N SER A 230 -9.06 -4.33 4.55
CA SER A 230 -8.11 -3.32 5.05
C SER A 230 -8.79 -2.29 5.95
N GLN A 231 -9.96 -1.78 5.53
CA GLN A 231 -10.78 -0.85 6.34
C GLN A 231 -11.18 -1.47 7.69
N THR A 232 -11.58 -2.74 7.70
CA THR A 232 -11.95 -3.47 8.93
C THR A 232 -10.78 -3.50 9.92
N LYS A 233 -9.56 -3.78 9.46
CA LYS A 233 -8.37 -3.70 10.33
C LYS A 233 -8.14 -2.29 10.86
N LEU A 234 -8.15 -1.29 9.98
CA LEU A 234 -7.96 0.12 10.38
C LEU A 234 -9.01 0.58 11.39
N GLN A 235 -10.27 0.23 11.19
CA GLN A 235 -11.37 0.59 12.08
C GLN A 235 -11.23 -0.06 13.45
N GLY A 236 -10.82 -1.33 13.52
CA GLY A 236 -10.52 -2.00 14.78
C GLY A 236 -9.42 -1.28 15.58
N TYR A 237 -8.35 -0.84 14.90
CA TYR A 237 -7.31 -0.05 15.55
C TYR A 237 -7.76 1.36 15.93
N LEU A 238 -8.56 2.01 15.11
CA LEU A 238 -9.11 3.34 15.40
C LEU A 238 -9.98 3.30 16.67
N ASN A 239 -10.85 2.30 16.80
CA ASN A 239 -11.71 2.12 17.98
C ASN A 239 -10.88 1.93 19.26
N ASN A 240 -9.81 1.12 19.18
CA ASN A 240 -8.88 0.93 20.29
C ASN A 240 -8.11 2.21 20.62
N ALA A 241 -7.62 2.92 19.61
CA ALA A 241 -6.85 4.15 19.78
C ALA A 241 -7.70 5.28 20.40
N CYS A 242 -8.96 5.42 19.99
CA CYS A 242 -9.91 6.37 20.57
C CYS A 242 -10.24 6.08 22.04
N SER A 243 -10.02 4.85 22.50
CA SER A 243 -10.25 4.46 23.90
C SER A 243 -9.04 4.76 24.80
N SER A 244 -7.87 5.07 24.23
CA SER A 244 -6.65 5.37 24.98
C SER A 244 -6.58 6.86 25.35
N PRO A 245 -6.43 7.20 26.65
CA PRO A 245 -6.28 8.59 27.10
C PRO A 245 -5.08 9.32 26.49
N ALA A 246 -4.06 8.57 26.03
CA ALA A 246 -2.84 9.14 25.45
C ALA A 246 -3.13 9.97 24.18
N TYR A 247 -4.02 9.49 23.31
CA TYR A 247 -4.42 10.21 22.10
C TYR A 247 -5.20 11.49 22.43
N THR A 248 -6.15 11.39 23.36
CA THR A 248 -6.94 12.54 23.83
C THR A 248 -6.04 13.61 24.45
N MET A 249 -5.08 13.23 25.28
CA MET A 249 -4.11 14.16 25.88
C MET A 249 -3.21 14.80 24.82
N ALA A 250 -2.69 14.04 23.86
CA ALA A 250 -1.83 14.57 22.80
C ALA A 250 -2.56 15.60 21.93
N ILE A 251 -3.80 15.31 21.54
CA ILE A 251 -4.66 16.27 20.81
C ILE A 251 -4.93 17.49 21.69
N GLY A 252 -5.30 17.28 22.96
CA GLY A 252 -5.55 18.35 23.93
C GLY A 252 -4.35 19.28 24.15
N MET A 253 -3.12 18.76 24.17
CA MET A 253 -1.91 19.58 24.28
C MET A 253 -1.65 20.42 23.03
N LEU A 254 -1.91 19.86 21.83
CA LEU A 254 -1.72 20.57 20.57
C LEU A 254 -2.71 21.74 20.39
N TYR A 255 -3.96 21.53 20.76
CA TYR A 255 -5.01 22.55 20.66
C TYR A 255 -5.14 23.43 21.92
N GLY A 256 -4.75 22.93 23.08
CA GLY A 256 -4.77 23.65 24.36
C GLY A 256 -3.74 24.79 24.45
N HIS A 257 -2.62 24.69 23.74
CA HIS A 257 -1.67 25.80 23.59
C HIS A 257 -2.15 26.91 22.62
N ARG A 258 -3.32 26.75 21.97
CA ARG A 258 -3.97 27.79 21.16
C ARG A 258 -5.21 28.40 21.83
N VAL A 259 -5.43 28.15 23.11
CA VAL A 259 -6.38 28.94 23.89
C VAL A 259 -5.58 30.07 24.54
N PRO A 260 -5.75 31.34 24.14
CA PRO A 260 -5.22 32.44 24.93
C PRO A 260 -5.82 32.29 26.32
N ALA A 261 -5.00 32.38 27.36
CA ALA A 261 -5.42 32.37 28.75
C ALA A 261 -6.66 33.26 28.92
N LEU A 262 -7.84 32.65 28.89
CA LEU A 262 -9.07 33.31 29.26
C LEU A 262 -8.96 33.48 30.76
N CYS A 263 -8.62 34.72 31.10
CA CYS A 263 -8.70 35.32 32.42
C CYS A 263 -9.70 34.57 33.29
N LEU A 264 -9.19 33.87 34.32
CA LEU A 264 -9.97 33.65 35.53
C LEU A 264 -10.18 35.05 36.13
N PRO A 265 -11.41 35.60 36.17
CA PRO A 265 -11.65 36.78 36.98
C PRO A 265 -11.63 36.31 38.43
N GLY A 266 -10.73 36.90 39.22
CA GLY A 266 -10.77 36.73 40.66
C GLY A 266 -12.06 37.28 41.24
N LEU A 267 -12.72 36.45 42.05
CA LEU A 267 -13.36 36.77 43.34
C LEU A 267 -14.02 35.50 43.88
#